data_AF-A0A1F6KFF0-F1
#
_entry.id   AF-A0A1F6KFF0-F1
#
_cell.length_a   1.000
_cell.length_b   1.000
_cell.length_c   1.000
_cell.angle_alpha   90.00
_cell.angle_beta   90.00
_cell.angle_gamma   90.00
#
_symmetry.space_group_name_H-M   'P 1'
#
loop_
_entity.id
_entity.type
_entity.pdbx_description
1 polymer ?
#
loop_
_entity_poly.entity_id
_entity_poly.type
_entity_poly.pdbx_seq_one_letter_code
_entity_poly.pdbx_strand_id
1 'polypeptide(L)' 'MNLDFINFFQPVFWVKIVTLIVIGFYAIFTFVVFTQIKVMTQILRLPHAEPVLKAISIINIFLAVSLFLVAIVIL' A
#
# COMPACT_ATOMS: atom_id res chain seq x y z
N MET A 1 22.32 26.43 -16.60
CA MET A 1 21.66 25.11 -16.52
C MET A 1 20.75 25.01 -17.73
N ASN A 2 21.06 24.13 -18.69
CA ASN A 2 20.36 24.05 -19.98
C ASN A 2 18.88 23.69 -19.76
N LEU A 3 17.98 24.45 -20.39
CA LEU A 3 16.52 24.22 -20.34
C LEU A 3 16.14 22.80 -20.78
N ASP A 4 16.92 22.21 -21.69
CA ASP A 4 16.75 20.83 -22.16
C ASP A 4 16.93 19.79 -21.07
N PHE A 5 17.81 20.04 -20.09
CA PHE A 5 18.02 19.14 -18.95
C PHE A 5 16.78 19.15 -18.04
N ILE A 6 16.21 20.33 -17.75
CA ILE A 6 15.02 20.44 -16.89
C ILE A 6 13.81 19.76 -17.56
N ASN A 7 13.62 19.98 -18.86
CA ASN A 7 12.53 19.38 -19.64
C ASN A 7 12.63 17.83 -19.71
N PHE A 8 13.85 17.27 -19.70
CA PHE A 8 14.06 15.83 -19.71
C PHE A 8 13.76 15.16 -18.36
N PHE A 9 14.10 15.81 -17.23
CA PHE A 9 13.86 15.25 -15.89
C PHE A 9 12.45 15.52 -15.35
N GLN A 10 11.73 16.50 -15.88
CA GLN A 10 10.36 16.82 -15.50
C GLN A 10 9.38 15.63 -15.58
N PRO A 11 9.29 14.86 -16.68
CA PRO A 11 8.37 13.71 -16.75
C PRO A 11 8.75 12.60 -15.76
N VAL A 12 10.03 12.33 -15.55
CA VAL A 12 10.51 11.33 -14.59
C VAL A 12 10.09 11.72 -13.17
N PHE A 13 10.21 13.00 -12.81
CA PHE A 13 9.76 13.51 -11.52
C PHE A 13 8.25 13.32 -11.30
N TRP A 14 7.44 13.60 -12.32
CA TRP A 14 5.98 13.41 -12.23
C TRP A 14 5.58 11.95 -12.08
N VAL A 15 6.25 11.03 -12.79
CA VAL A 15 6.03 9.58 -12.63
C VAL A 15 6.27 9.18 -11.17
N LYS A 16 7.35 9.67 -10.55
CA LYS A 16 7.64 9.35 -9.15
C LYS A 16 6.54 9.79 -8.19
N ILE A 17 6.01 11.00 -8.38
CA ILE A 17 4.90 11.51 -7.56
C ILE A 17 3.63 10.68 -7.77
N VAL A 18 3.26 10.37 -9.01
CA VAL A 18 2.09 9.53 -9.30
C VAL A 18 2.23 8.15 -8.68
N THR A 19 3.40 7.52 -8.79
CA THR A 19 3.67 6.23 -8.16
C THR A 19 3.53 6.29 -6.64
N LEU A 20 4.08 7.30 -5.98
CA LEU A 20 3.93 7.47 -4.53
C LEU A 20 2.46 7.62 -4.11
N ILE A 21 1.67 8.38 -4.88
CA ILE A 21 0.23 8.53 -4.63
C ILE A 21 -0.49 7.18 -4.74
N VAL A 22 -0.21 6.41 -5.81
CA VAL A 22 -0.82 5.08 -6.02
C VAL A 22 -0.48 4.12 -4.88
N ILE A 23 0.78 4.08 -4.43
CA ILE A 23 1.19 3.21 -3.31
C ILE A 23 0.57 3.69 -1.99
N GLY A 24 0.43 5.00 -1.80
CA GLY A 24 -0.32 5.56 -0.66
C GLY A 24 -1.78 5.08 -0.63
N PHE A 25 -2.48 5.15 -1.77
CA PHE A 25 -3.84 4.60 -1.89
C PHE A 25 -3.89 3.09 -1.65
N TYR A 26 -2.89 2.34 -2.13
CA TYR A 26 -2.79 0.90 -1.87
C TYR A 26 -2.66 0.58 -0.37
N ALA A 27 -1.87 1.36 0.37
CA ALA A 27 -1.75 1.22 1.82
C ALA A 27 -3.09 1.47 2.54
N ILE A 28 -3.81 2.53 2.16
CA ILE A 28 -5.16 2.83 2.69
C ILE A 28 -6.14 1.70 2.35
N PHE A 29 -6.12 1.22 1.10
CA PHE A 29 -6.97 0.12 0.65
C PHE A 29 -6.73 -1.16 1.46
N THR A 30 -5.46 -1.48 1.75
CA THR A 30 -5.09 -2.64 2.57
C THR A 30 -5.68 -2.53 3.98
N PHE A 31 -5.69 -1.34 4.58
CA PHE A 31 -6.33 -1.09 5.88
C PHE A 31 -7.85 -1.28 5.84
N VAL A 32 -8.51 -0.84 4.76
CA VAL A 32 -9.94 -1.07 4.55
C VAL A 32 -10.25 -2.56 4.42
N VAL A 33 -9.48 -3.30 3.63
CA VAL A 33 -9.62 -4.76 3.49
C VAL A 33 -9.45 -5.47 4.83
N PHE A 34 -8.47 -5.07 5.63
CA PHE A 34 -8.29 -5.62 6.99
C PHE A 34 -9.53 -5.39 7.86
N THR A 35 -10.09 -4.19 7.83
CA THR A 35 -11.30 -3.85 8.60
C THR A 35 -12.49 -4.68 8.12
N GLN A 36 -12.65 -4.85 6.80
CA GLN A 36 -13.70 -5.69 6.23
C GLN A 36 -13.56 -7.15 6.62
N ILE A 37 -12.34 -7.71 6.55
CA ILE A 37 -12.06 -9.08 7.00
C ILE A 37 -12.44 -9.22 8.47
N LYS A 38 -11.99 -8.31 9.34
CA LYS A 38 -12.33 -8.34 10.78
C LYS A 38 -13.84 -8.35 11.01
N VAL A 39 -14.58 -7.46 10.35
CA VAL A 39 -16.05 -7.36 10.48
C VAL A 39 -16.75 -8.61 9.95
N MET A 40 -16.36 -9.13 8.79
CA MET A 40 -16.95 -10.34 8.22
C MET A 40 -16.68 -11.58 9.09
N THR A 41 -15.47 -11.71 9.63
CA THR A 41 -15.11 -12.85 10.48
C THR A 41 -15.87 -12.81 11.82
N GLN A 42 -16.14 -11.61 12.35
CA GLN A 42 -16.97 -11.43 13.55
C GLN A 42 -18.45 -11.76 13.32
N ILE A 43 -19.01 -11.39 12.16
CA ILE A 43 -20.41 -11.66 11.83
C ILE A 43 -20.64 -13.17 11.56
N LEU A 44 -19.72 -13.81 10.85
CA LEU A 44 -19.87 -15.21 10.42
C LEU A 44 -19.53 -16.24 11.51
N ARG A 45 -19.03 -15.82 12.70
CA ARG A 45 -18.61 -16.69 13.81
C ARG A 45 -17.90 -17.96 13.31
N LEU A 46 -16.80 -17.79 12.56
CA LEU A 46 -15.99 -18.89 12.04
C LEU A 46 -14.78 -19.14 12.98
N PRO A 47 -14.93 -19.97 14.04
CA PRO A 47 -13.93 -20.11 15.10
C PRO A 47 -12.58 -20.66 14.62
N HIS A 48 -12.54 -21.38 13.51
CA HIS A 48 -11.30 -21.98 12.98
C HIS A 48 -10.59 -21.11 11.94
N ALA A 49 -11.31 -20.19 11.28
CA ALA A 49 -10.75 -19.33 10.22
C ALA A 49 -10.22 -17.99 10.76
N GLU A 50 -10.68 -17.57 11.94
CA GLU A 50 -10.27 -16.34 12.62
C GLU A 50 -8.74 -16.13 12.76
N PRO A 51 -7.96 -17.09 13.29
CA PRO A 51 -6.54 -16.85 13.53
C PRO A 51 -5.73 -16.79 12.23
N VAL A 52 -6.08 -17.60 11.23
CA VAL A 52 -5.39 -17.64 9.94
C VAL A 52 -5.68 -16.39 9.12
N LEU A 53 -6.96 -15.97 9.00
CA LEU A 53 -7.30 -14.73 8.29
C LEU A 53 -6.68 -13.50 8.96
N LYS A 54 -6.64 -13.48 10.30
CA LYS A 54 -6.03 -12.39 11.05
C LYS A 54 -4.51 -12.33 10.83
N ALA A 55 -3.82 -13.47 10.84
CA ALA A 55 -2.39 -13.55 10.54
C ALA A 55 -2.08 -13.07 9.12
N ILE A 56 -2.82 -13.56 8.10
CA ILE A 56 -2.66 -13.12 6.71
C ILE A 56 -2.89 -11.62 6.59
N SER A 57 -3.93 -11.09 7.23
CA SER A 57 -4.25 -9.65 7.12
C SER A 57 -3.19 -8.77 7.81
N ILE A 58 -2.62 -9.22 8.94
CA ILE A 58 -1.49 -8.53 9.59
C ILE A 58 -0.26 -8.54 8.68
N ILE A 59 0.08 -9.69 8.08
CA ILE A 59 1.20 -9.81 7.14
C ILE A 59 0.98 -8.88 5.94
N ASN A 60 -0.24 -8.79 5.44
CA ASN A 60 -0.56 -7.93 4.30
C ASN A 60 -0.42 -6.44 4.63
N ILE A 61 -0.88 -6.02 5.83
CA ILE A 61 -0.64 -4.65 6.30
C ILE A 61 0.84 -4.37 6.43
N PHE A 62 1.60 -5.29 7.03
CA PHE A 62 3.04 -5.13 7.20
C PHE A 62 3.74 -5.00 5.83
N LEU A 63 3.41 -5.87 4.88
CA LEU A 63 3.90 -5.80 3.51
C LEU A 63 3.54 -4.47 2.83
N ALA A 64 2.31 -4.00 2.94
CA ALA A 64 1.89 -2.74 2.34
C ALA A 64 2.66 -1.54 2.92
N VAL A 65 2.87 -1.51 4.24
CA VAL A 65 3.67 -0.46 4.89
C VAL A 65 5.14 -0.56 4.48
N SER A 66 5.73 -1.76 4.46
CA SER A 66 7.11 -1.95 4.00
C SER A 66 7.29 -1.53 2.54
N LEU A 67 6.35 -1.86 1.66
CA LEU A 67 6.41 -1.52 0.24
C LEU A 67 6.29 0.00 0.03
N PHE A 68 5.49 0.68 0.85
CA PHE A 68 5.41 2.14 0.86
C PHE A 68 6.72 2.79 1.34
N LEU A 69 7.33 2.29 2.41
CA LEU A 69 8.62 2.80 2.91
C LEU A 69 9.74 2.57 1.89
N VAL A 70 9.80 1.40 1.27
CA VAL A 70 10.77 1.09 0.21
C VAL A 70 10.56 2.01 -0.99
N ALA A 71 9.32 2.28 -1.37
CA ALA A 71 9.02 3.20 -2.46
C ALA A 71 9.53 4.62 -2.17
N ILE A 72 9.40 5.12 -0.93
CA ILE A 72 9.95 6.43 -0.54
C ILE A 72 11.48 6.48 -0.64
N VAL A 73 12.17 5.38 -0.37
CA VAL A 73 13.65 5.33 -0.41
C VAL A 73 14.17 5.19 -1.84
N ILE A 74 13.47 4.44 -2.69
CA ILE A 74 13.91 4.15 -4.06
C ILE A 74 13.49 5.24 -5.06
N LEU A 75 12.28 5.79 -4.93
CA LEU A 75 11.79 6.87 -5.79
C LEU A 75 12.27 8.23 -5.28
#